data_AF-A0A7V8Y186-F1
#
_entry.id   AF-A0A7V8Y186-F1
#
_cell.length_a   1.000
_cell.length_b   1.000
_cell.length_c   1.000
_cell.angle_alpha   90.00
_cell.angle_beta   90.00
_cell.angle_gamma   90.00
#
_symmetry.space_group_name_H-M   'P 1'
#
loop_
_entity.id
_entity.type
_entity.pdbx_description
1 polymer ?
#
loop_
_entity_poly.entity_id
_entity_poly.type
_entity_poly.pdbx_seq_one_letter_code
_entity_poly.pdbx_strand_id
1 'polypeptide(L)' 'MTKPESSRVLYLVACGAGPARRTEVFVKLAHAEGWDVCCTATPAAIRYFLDLDSLERLTGHQVR' A
#
# COMPACT_ATOMS: atom_id res chain seq x y z
N MET A 1 -7.89 -18.05 17.86
CA MET A 1 -7.38 -17.51 16.59
C MET A 1 -5.94 -17.07 16.84
N THR A 2 -4.97 -17.93 16.52
CA THR A 2 -3.54 -17.66 16.70
C THR A 2 -3.11 -16.53 15.76
N LYS A 3 -2.54 -15.47 16.32
CA LYS A 3 -1.90 -14.39 15.57
C LYS A 3 -0.80 -15.01 14.71
N PRO A 4 -0.78 -14.83 13.38
CA PRO A 4 0.19 -15.50 12.54
C PRO A 4 1.60 -15.07 12.95
N GLU A 5 2.52 -16.01 12.80
CA GLU A 5 3.96 -15.88 12.99
C GLU A 5 4.44 -14.60 12.31
N SER A 6 5.22 -13.77 13.02
CA SER A 6 5.47 -12.35 12.72
C SER A 6 5.42 -12.02 11.22
N SER A 7 4.25 -11.57 10.74
CA SER A 7 4.09 -11.18 9.33
C SER A 7 5.11 -10.08 9.02
N ARG A 8 5.86 -10.26 7.94
CA ARG A 8 6.84 -9.26 7.52
C ARG A 8 6.07 -8.03 7.04
N VAL A 9 6.26 -6.90 7.72
CA VAL A 9 5.56 -5.66 7.39
C VAL A 9 6.41 -4.82 6.45
N LEU A 10 5.82 -4.36 5.35
CA LEU A 10 6.43 -3.46 4.38
C LEU A 10 5.76 -2.10 4.42
N TYR A 11 6.53 -1.04 4.69
CA TYR A 11 6.05 0.33 4.59
C TYR A 11 6.36 0.88 3.19
N LEU A 12 5.30 1.13 2.43
CA LEU A 12 5.38 1.75 1.11
C LEU A 12 5.14 3.25 1.23
N VAL A 13 6.15 4.04 0.84
CA VAL A 13 6.05 5.51 0.79
C VAL A 13 5.87 5.96 -0.66
N ALA A 14 4.67 6.46 -0.99
CA ALA A 14 4.33 6.92 -2.33
C ALA A 14 4.51 8.45 -2.46
N CYS A 15 5.38 8.86 -3.37
CA CYS A 15 5.59 10.26 -3.73
C CYS A 15 4.85 10.62 -5.03
N GLY A 16 4.56 11.92 -5.21
CA GLY A 16 3.80 12.44 -6.36
C GLY A 16 4.60 12.36 -7.67
N ALA A 17 4.65 11.18 -8.27
CA ALA A 17 5.24 10.92 -9.57
C ALA A 17 4.36 9.95 -10.38
N GLY A 18 4.48 9.99 -11.70
CA GLY A 18 3.70 9.13 -12.62
C GLY A 18 3.62 7.64 -12.21
N PRO A 19 4.71 6.99 -11.76
CA PRO A 19 4.68 5.60 -11.31
C PRO A 19 3.74 5.31 -10.12
N ALA A 20 3.38 6.30 -9.31
CA ALA A 20 2.48 6.11 -8.17
C ALA A 20 1.09 5.59 -8.57
N ARG A 21 0.66 5.79 -9.83
CA ARG A 21 -0.57 5.15 -10.36
C ARG A 21 -0.55 3.63 -10.32
N ARG A 22 0.63 3.01 -10.19
CA ARG A 22 0.82 1.55 -10.16
C ARG A 22 1.06 1.01 -8.74
N THR A 23 0.79 1.80 -7.72
CA THR A 23 0.94 1.39 -6.31
C THR A 23 0.18 0.10 -6.00
N GLU A 24 -1.04 -0.07 -6.52
CA GLU A 24 -1.79 -1.32 -6.34
C GLU A 24 -1.10 -2.56 -6.90
N VAL A 25 -0.39 -2.42 -8.04
CA VAL A 25 0.35 -3.54 -8.63
C VAL A 25 1.47 -3.97 -7.68
N PHE A 26 2.18 -3.01 -7.11
CA PHE A 26 3.21 -3.28 -6.11
C PHE A 26 2.62 -3.98 -4.88
N VAL A 27 1.50 -3.49 -4.33
CA VAL A 27 0.85 -4.09 -3.16
C VAL A 27 0.44 -5.54 -3.44
N LYS A 28 -0.17 -5.82 -4.60
CA LYS A 28 -0.56 -7.19 -5.00
C LYS A 28 0.64 -8.13 -5.08
N LEU A 29 1.76 -7.66 -5.64
CA LEU A 29 3.00 -8.44 -5.70
C LEU A 29 3.58 -8.70 -4.31
N ALA A 30 3.62 -7.68 -3.45
CA ALA A 30 4.09 -7.83 -2.08
C ALA A 30 3.22 -8.80 -1.27
N HIS A 31 1.90 -8.75 -1.43
CA HIS A 31 0.99 -9.72 -0.81
C HIS A 31 1.24 -11.15 -1.31
N ALA A 32 1.50 -11.34 -2.60
CA ALA A 32 1.85 -12.66 -3.15
C ALA A 32 3.14 -13.24 -2.52
N GLU A 33 4.06 -12.37 -2.11
CA GLU A 33 5.29 -12.72 -1.39
C GLU A 33 5.10 -12.81 0.14
N GLY A 34 3.85 -12.71 0.63
CA GLY A 34 3.50 -12.85 2.04
C GLY A 34 3.86 -11.63 2.91
N TRP A 35 3.92 -10.44 2.32
CA TRP A 35 4.07 -9.18 3.08
C TRP A 35 2.72 -8.62 3.50
N ASP A 36 2.69 -8.00 4.68
CA ASP A 36 1.64 -7.09 5.10
C ASP A 36 2.05 -5.65 4.77
N VAL A 37 1.26 -4.93 3.97
CA VAL A 37 1.70 -3.65 3.39
C VAL A 37 0.96 -2.45 4.01
N CYS A 38 1.72 -1.59 4.66
CA CYS A 38 1.25 -0.28 5.13
C CYS A 38 1.65 0.81 4.13
N CYS A 39 0.71 1.65 3.72
CA CYS A 39 0.98 2.73 2.76
C CYS A 39 0.93 4.11 3.42
N THR A 40 1.91 4.94 3.09
CA THR A 40 1.84 6.38 3.33
C THR A 40 2.13 7.14 2.03
N ALA A 41 1.45 8.25 1.83
CA ALA A 41 1.49 8.97 0.57
C ALA A 41 1.59 10.48 0.80
N THR A 42 2.39 11.15 -0.04
CA THR A 42 2.40 12.62 0.00
C THR A 42 1.07 13.18 -0.51
N PRO A 43 0.68 14.41 -0.12
CA PRO A 43 -0.56 15.01 -0.60
C PRO A 43 -0.66 15.11 -2.13
N ALA A 44 0.48 15.22 -2.83
CA ALA A 44 0.51 15.20 -4.29
C ALA A 44 0.23 13.79 -4.86
N ALA A 45 0.75 12.74 -4.23
CA ALA A 45 0.44 11.35 -4.61
C ALA A 45 -1.07 11.08 -4.46
N ILE A 46 -1.62 11.42 -3.30
CA ILE A 46 -3.06 11.30 -2.98
C ILE A 46 -3.92 12.05 -4.01
N ARG A 47 -3.64 13.33 -4.28
CA ARG A 47 -4.49 14.15 -5.14
C ARG A 47 -4.46 13.77 -6.62
N TYR A 48 -3.30 13.34 -7.12
CA TYR A 48 -3.10 13.24 -8.57
C TYR A 48 -2.92 11.81 -9.10
N PHE A 49 -2.53 10.86 -8.23
CA PHE A 49 -2.03 9.56 -8.69
C PHE A 49 -2.69 8.35 -8.03
N LEU A 50 -3.21 8.47 -6.81
CA LEU A 50 -3.74 7.33 -6.05
C LEU A 50 -5.28 7.32 -6.01
N ASP A 51 -5.83 6.11 -6.04
CA ASP A 51 -7.18 5.82 -5.58
C ASP A 51 -7.06 5.32 -4.13
N LEU A 52 -7.44 6.16 -3.16
CA LEU A 52 -7.25 5.87 -1.75
C LEU A 52 -8.15 4.72 -1.29
N ASP A 53 -9.42 4.75 -1.66
CA ASP A 53 -10.38 3.74 -1.20
C ASP A 53 -10.00 2.35 -1.72
N SER A 54 -9.54 2.28 -2.98
CA SER A 54 -9.06 1.02 -3.55
C SER A 54 -7.78 0.54 -2.87
N LEU A 55 -6.86 1.46 -2.55
CA LEU A 55 -5.62 1.12 -1.87
C LEU A 55 -5.86 0.66 -0.42
N GLU A 56 -6.73 1.33 0.32
CA GLU A 56 -7.10 0.95 1.70
C GLU A 56 -7.81 -0.40 1.76
N ARG A 57 -8.73 -0.67 0.82
CA ARG A 57 -9.35 -2.00 0.71
C ARG A 57 -8.33 -3.07 0.36
N LEU A 58 -7.38 -2.74 -0.51
CA LEU A 58 -6.38 -3.69 -0.97
C LEU A 58 -5.38 -4.05 0.13
N THR A 59 -4.90 -3.06 0.88
CA THR A 59 -3.94 -3.24 1.98
C THR A 59 -4.61 -3.75 3.26
N GLY A 60 -5.88 -3.43 3.49
CA GLY A 60 -6.55 -3.63 4.78
C GLY A 60 -6.14 -2.60 5.84
N HIS A 61 -5.39 -1.56 5.45
CA HIS A 61 -4.86 -0.52 6.34
C HIS A 61 -5.22 0.86 5.81
N GLN A 62 -5.45 1.80 6.73
CA GLN A 62 -5.62 3.21 6.38
C GLN A 62 -4.35 3.74 5.69
N VAL A 63 -4.53 4.46 4.58
CA VAL A 63 -3.43 5.14 3.87
C VAL A 63 -3.21 6.50 4.53
N ARG A 64 -1.98 6.79 4.97
CA ARG A 64 -1.63 8.01 5.74
C ARG A 64 -0.92 9.07 4.91
#